data_AF-A0A0M9VPG1-F1
#
_entry.id   AF-A0A0M9VPG1-F1
#
_cell.length_a   1.000
_cell.length_b   1.000
_cell.length_c   1.000
_cell.angle_alpha   90.00
_cell.angle_beta   90.00
_cell.angle_gamma   90.00
#
_symmetry.space_group_name_H-M   'P 1'
#
loop_
_entity.id
_entity.type
_entity.pdbx_description
1 polymer ?
#
loop_
_entity_poly.entity_id
_entity_poly.type
_entity_poly.pdbx_seq_one_letter_code
_entity_poly.pdbx_strand_id
1 'polypeptide(L)'
;MMGLDLVQEHHERSSHLDESLGRYSAYTIRLKTIIATGSRYIAYSSDIGEAFRPLTRPNVVRAAYGISWAYIFADVGYTCWKANDELDKTSPSKYMDLGWIAARRAVFQTLASLVLPAVTIHSVVKYSAPLFARHASKHVRAFGPTLAGLLAVPLLPIMFDHPVEHAVDTVFDEIEYRLASLMGNTDAKKVKDMNKLTNEYSVSSVTESESSSSPLFAKLAVLGLGVDLVYLPRLRQLHLARRILAPSEAMHFQTVSPTMAQDDCLRFLATRWTCKEATYKAVYPHLALRATDIAVHKDGGAKPTIVLERPTQQYHSASGRNVSDLVARLRFHASVSHDGDYVMASVLAEDPSAA
;
A
#
# COMPACT_ATOMS: atom_id res chain seq x y z
N MET A 1 -15.14 56.10 0.40
CA MET A 1 -15.51 55.22 1.53
C MET A 1 -16.46 54.10 1.08
N MET A 2 -16.26 53.52 -0.13
CA MET A 2 -17.17 52.52 -0.73
C MET A 2 -16.41 51.26 -1.23
N GLY A 3 -15.06 51.32 -1.27
CA GLY A 3 -14.22 50.18 -1.66
C GLY A 3 -13.76 49.29 -0.52
N LEU A 4 -13.81 49.76 0.73
CA LEU A 4 -13.47 48.96 1.91
C LEU A 4 -14.58 47.95 2.26
N ASP A 5 -15.85 48.34 2.12
CA ASP A 5 -16.98 47.44 2.35
C ASP A 5 -17.04 46.29 1.34
N LEU A 6 -16.72 46.54 0.06
CA LEU A 6 -16.70 45.49 -0.96
C LEU A 6 -15.60 44.45 -0.72
N VAL A 7 -14.43 44.87 -0.25
CA VAL A 7 -13.32 43.93 0.07
C VAL A 7 -13.66 43.11 1.31
N GLN A 8 -14.29 43.74 2.32
CA GLN A 8 -14.74 43.07 3.53
C GLN A 8 -15.85 42.04 3.23
N GLU A 9 -16.84 42.41 2.41
CA GLU A 9 -17.94 41.54 2.01
C GLU A 9 -17.45 40.37 1.14
N HIS A 10 -16.46 40.60 0.27
CA HIS A 10 -15.84 39.55 -0.52
C HIS A 10 -15.00 38.59 0.34
N HIS A 11 -14.34 39.09 1.39
CA HIS A 11 -13.57 38.29 2.34
C HIS A 11 -14.47 37.43 3.24
N GLU A 12 -15.57 37.99 3.74
CA GLU A 12 -16.59 37.26 4.50
C GLU A 12 -17.24 36.17 3.63
N ARG A 13 -17.54 36.46 2.36
CA ARG A 13 -18.11 35.48 1.42
C ARG A 13 -17.13 34.37 1.04
N SER A 14 -15.85 34.67 0.84
CA SER A 14 -14.83 33.65 0.55
C SER A 14 -14.55 32.78 1.78
N SER A 15 -14.50 33.37 2.98
CA SER A 15 -14.32 32.62 4.23
C SER A 15 -15.45 31.62 4.49
N HIS A 16 -16.70 31.99 4.19
CA HIS A 16 -17.87 31.11 4.35
C HIS A 16 -17.92 29.99 3.29
N LEU A 17 -17.41 30.24 2.07
CA LEU A 17 -17.28 29.22 1.02
C LEU A 17 -16.19 28.20 1.36
N ASP A 18 -15.03 28.66 1.85
CA ASP A 18 -13.92 27.79 2.26
C ASP A 18 -14.27 26.95 3.50
N GLU A 19 -15.03 27.52 4.46
CA GLU A 19 -15.50 26.78 5.64
C GLU A 19 -16.56 25.72 5.29
N SER A 20 -17.44 26.02 4.33
CA SER A 20 -18.43 25.06 3.80
C SER A 20 -17.76 23.93 3.01
N LEU A 21 -16.87 24.26 2.07
CA LEU A 21 -16.10 23.30 1.28
C LEU A 21 -15.15 22.44 2.13
N GLY A 22 -14.56 23.01 3.19
CA GLY A 22 -13.76 22.28 4.19
C GLY A 22 -14.57 21.27 5.01
N ARG A 23 -15.83 21.59 5.33
CA ARG A 23 -16.74 20.64 6.01
C ARG A 23 -17.16 19.52 5.06
N TYR A 24 -17.52 19.83 3.82
CA TYR A 24 -17.87 18.82 2.82
C TYR A 24 -16.68 17.94 2.43
N SER A 25 -15.46 18.48 2.35
CA SER A 25 -14.25 17.69 2.08
C SER A 25 -13.90 16.74 3.24
N ALA A 26 -14.14 17.15 4.49
CA ALA A 26 -14.02 16.26 5.64
C ALA A 26 -15.05 15.10 5.59
N TYR A 27 -16.28 15.38 5.14
CA TYR A 27 -17.28 14.32 4.91
C TYR A 27 -16.92 13.42 3.73
N THR A 28 -16.38 13.95 2.62
CA THR A 28 -15.95 13.12 1.50
C THR A 28 -14.71 12.30 1.82
N ILE A 29 -13.78 12.80 2.65
CA ILE A 29 -12.65 12.02 3.16
C ILE A 29 -13.15 10.91 4.09
N ARG A 30 -14.06 11.21 5.02
CA ARG A 30 -14.66 10.18 5.89
C ARG A 30 -15.49 9.17 5.12
N LEU A 31 -16.25 9.60 4.12
CA LEU A 31 -17.02 8.75 3.24
C LEU A 31 -16.09 7.89 2.38
N LYS A 32 -15.01 8.46 1.82
CA LYS A 32 -13.97 7.72 1.10
C LYS A 32 -13.24 6.73 2.01
N THR A 33 -13.00 7.07 3.27
CA THR A 33 -12.42 6.15 4.26
C THR A 33 -13.40 5.05 4.65
N ILE A 34 -14.68 5.35 4.84
CA ILE A 34 -15.75 4.36 5.12
C ILE A 34 -16.01 3.50 3.88
N ILE A 35 -15.93 4.03 2.67
CA ILE A 35 -16.07 3.28 1.42
C ILE A 35 -14.81 2.47 1.15
N ALA A 36 -13.60 2.96 1.41
CA ALA A 36 -12.36 2.21 1.19
C ALA A 36 -12.10 1.15 2.27
N THR A 37 -12.49 1.43 3.51
CA THR A 37 -12.46 0.45 4.61
C THR A 37 -13.64 -0.50 4.48
N GLY A 38 -14.82 0.02 4.18
CA GLY A 38 -16.08 -0.70 4.05
C GLY A 38 -16.22 -1.48 2.74
N SER A 39 -15.52 -1.15 1.66
CA SER A 39 -15.55 -1.93 0.41
C SER A 39 -15.05 -3.36 0.64
N ARG A 40 -14.03 -3.51 1.50
CA ARG A 40 -13.59 -4.83 1.99
C ARG A 40 -14.70 -5.52 2.79
N TYR A 41 -15.41 -4.79 3.67
CA TYR A 41 -16.53 -5.34 4.47
C TYR A 41 -17.84 -5.59 3.70
N ILE A 42 -18.09 -4.87 2.59
CA ILE A 42 -19.26 -5.04 1.74
C ILE A 42 -19.14 -6.37 0.97
N ALA A 43 -17.93 -6.78 0.58
CA ALA A 43 -17.68 -8.13 0.06
C ALA A 43 -18.03 -9.21 1.10
N TYR A 44 -17.66 -8.99 2.38
CA TYR A 44 -18.01 -9.86 3.51
C TYR A 44 -19.51 -9.84 3.90
N SER A 45 -20.35 -9.03 3.24
CA SER A 45 -21.80 -9.04 3.52
C SER A 45 -22.45 -10.38 3.14
N SER A 46 -21.94 -11.05 2.10
CA SER A 46 -22.34 -12.41 1.70
C SER A 46 -21.93 -13.45 2.76
N ASP A 47 -20.72 -13.32 3.30
CA ASP A 47 -20.18 -14.18 4.35
C ASP A 47 -20.93 -14.06 5.67
N ILE A 48 -21.29 -12.83 6.04
CA ILE A 48 -22.20 -12.53 7.15
C ILE A 48 -23.56 -13.19 6.89
N GLY A 49 -24.11 -13.06 5.69
CA GLY A 49 -25.37 -13.72 5.29
C GLY A 49 -25.35 -15.25 5.46
N GLU A 50 -24.26 -15.92 5.07
CA GLU A 50 -24.10 -17.37 5.26
C GLU A 50 -23.93 -17.75 6.74
N ALA A 51 -23.21 -16.96 7.54
CA ALA A 51 -23.10 -17.21 8.98
C ALA A 51 -24.48 -17.14 9.68
N PHE A 52 -25.36 -16.24 9.23
CA PHE A 52 -26.71 -16.05 9.76
C PHE A 52 -27.78 -16.97 9.14
N ARG A 53 -27.42 -17.93 8.28
CA ARG A 53 -28.37 -18.85 7.63
C ARG A 53 -29.32 -19.60 8.60
N PRO A 54 -28.91 -19.98 9.84
CA PRO A 54 -29.83 -20.59 10.81
C PRO A 54 -30.90 -19.62 11.35
N LEU A 55 -30.70 -18.31 11.24
CA LEU A 55 -31.50 -17.28 11.89
C LEU A 55 -32.19 -16.31 10.92
N THR A 56 -31.89 -16.37 9.62
CA THR A 56 -32.37 -15.40 8.62
C THR A 56 -33.16 -16.06 7.50
N ARG A 57 -34.04 -15.27 6.87
CA ARG A 57 -34.86 -15.74 5.73
C ARG A 57 -33.97 -15.91 4.47
N PRO A 58 -34.19 -16.94 3.64
CA PRO A 58 -33.34 -17.22 2.46
C PRO A 58 -33.17 -16.07 1.47
N ASN A 59 -34.16 -15.16 1.39
CA ASN A 59 -34.11 -14.01 0.48
C ASN A 59 -33.08 -12.95 0.92
N VAL A 60 -32.77 -12.86 2.22
CA VAL A 60 -31.77 -11.92 2.74
C VAL A 60 -30.37 -12.37 2.31
N VAL A 61 -30.10 -13.68 2.37
CA VAL A 61 -28.84 -14.27 1.90
C VAL A 61 -28.67 -14.04 0.39
N ARG A 62 -29.74 -14.26 -0.40
CA ARG A 62 -29.74 -13.97 -1.85
C ARG A 62 -29.50 -12.50 -2.17
N ALA A 63 -30.07 -11.59 -1.38
CA ALA A 63 -29.84 -10.15 -1.53
C ALA A 63 -28.38 -9.77 -1.22
N ALA A 64 -27.78 -10.35 -0.17
CA ALA A 64 -26.37 -10.15 0.15
C ALA A 64 -25.44 -10.63 -0.99
N TYR A 65 -25.72 -11.79 -1.58
CA TYR A 65 -25.03 -12.23 -2.80
C TYR A 65 -25.19 -11.25 -3.96
N GLY A 66 -26.38 -10.68 -4.14
CA GLY A 66 -26.63 -9.67 -5.17
C GLY A 66 -25.76 -8.42 -5.01
N ILE A 67 -25.58 -7.95 -3.76
CA ILE A 67 -24.70 -6.82 -3.44
C ILE A 67 -23.24 -7.14 -3.77
N SER A 68 -22.77 -8.34 -3.42
CA SER A 68 -21.41 -8.77 -3.73
C SER A 68 -21.14 -8.91 -5.23
N TRP A 69 -22.09 -9.47 -5.99
CA TRP A 69 -21.98 -9.52 -7.45
C TRP A 69 -21.93 -8.12 -8.08
N ALA A 70 -22.78 -7.21 -7.62
CA ALA A 70 -22.76 -5.82 -8.09
C ALA A 70 -21.40 -5.14 -7.84
N TYR A 71 -20.77 -5.41 -6.70
CA TYR A 71 -19.42 -4.94 -6.41
C TYR A 71 -18.37 -5.49 -7.39
N ILE A 72 -18.37 -6.79 -7.66
CA ILE A 72 -17.43 -7.41 -8.61
C ILE A 72 -17.62 -6.82 -10.01
N PHE A 73 -18.86 -6.67 -10.48
CA PHE A 73 -19.12 -6.06 -11.78
C PHE A 73 -18.64 -4.60 -11.85
N ALA A 74 -18.81 -3.84 -10.77
CA ALA A 74 -18.29 -2.47 -10.69
C ALA A 74 -16.76 -2.41 -10.71
N ASP A 75 -16.08 -3.30 -9.97
CA ASP A 75 -14.61 -3.36 -9.91
C ASP A 75 -13.99 -3.77 -11.26
N VAL A 76 -14.49 -4.85 -11.85
CA VAL A 76 -14.05 -5.31 -13.18
C VAL A 76 -14.36 -4.25 -14.23
N GLY A 77 -15.56 -3.66 -14.22
CA GLY A 77 -15.96 -2.62 -15.15
C GLY A 77 -15.08 -1.37 -15.07
N TYR A 78 -14.80 -0.87 -13.86
CA TYR A 78 -13.92 0.29 -13.65
C TYR A 78 -12.50 0.02 -14.17
N THR A 79 -12.01 -1.19 -13.94
CA THR A 79 -10.68 -1.61 -14.38
C THR A 79 -10.59 -1.73 -15.89
N CYS A 80 -11.58 -2.35 -16.51
CA CYS A 80 -11.65 -2.42 -17.97
C CYS A 80 -11.76 -1.02 -18.59
N TRP A 81 -12.54 -0.13 -17.98
CA TRP A 81 -12.64 1.26 -18.43
C TRP A 81 -11.28 1.97 -18.36
N LYS A 82 -10.56 1.82 -17.25
CA LYS A 82 -9.21 2.37 -17.09
C LYS A 82 -8.20 1.76 -18.06
N ALA A 83 -8.15 0.43 -18.16
CA ALA A 83 -7.27 -0.29 -19.07
C ALA A 83 -7.53 0.07 -20.55
N ASN A 84 -8.78 0.35 -20.91
CA ASN A 84 -9.14 0.77 -22.26
C ASN A 84 -8.60 2.17 -22.63
N ASP A 85 -8.37 3.04 -21.64
CA ASP A 85 -7.77 4.37 -21.83
C ASP A 85 -6.22 4.28 -21.92
N GLU A 86 -5.63 3.35 -21.18
CA GLU A 86 -4.18 3.08 -21.17
C GLU A 86 -3.70 2.23 -22.38
N LEU A 87 -4.55 1.36 -22.94
CA LEU A 87 -4.21 0.49 -24.08
C LEU A 87 -4.20 1.25 -25.43
N ASP A 88 -3.16 0.99 -26.23
CA ASP A 88 -2.99 1.52 -27.57
C ASP A 88 -4.23 1.29 -28.45
N LYS A 89 -4.82 2.40 -28.92
CA LYS A 89 -6.08 2.39 -29.69
C LYS A 89 -5.93 1.81 -31.11
N THR A 90 -4.70 1.65 -31.59
CA THR A 90 -4.34 1.14 -32.92
C THR A 90 -4.01 -0.35 -32.96
N SER A 91 -3.95 -1.03 -31.81
CA SER A 91 -3.56 -2.45 -31.74
C SER A 91 -4.72 -3.39 -32.08
N PRO A 92 -4.54 -4.36 -33.00
CA PRO A 92 -5.60 -5.29 -33.39
C PRO A 92 -6.00 -6.29 -32.29
N SER A 93 -5.16 -6.50 -31.27
CA SER A 93 -5.41 -7.40 -30.13
C SER A 93 -6.17 -6.75 -28.97
N LYS A 94 -6.46 -5.44 -29.03
CA LYS A 94 -6.98 -4.65 -27.90
C LYS A 94 -8.17 -5.30 -27.17
N TYR A 95 -9.15 -5.80 -27.92
CA TYR A 95 -10.34 -6.42 -27.33
C TYR A 95 -10.03 -7.76 -26.65
N MET A 96 -9.03 -8.48 -27.15
CA MET A 96 -8.59 -9.75 -26.57
C MET A 96 -7.78 -9.50 -25.28
N ASP A 97 -6.90 -8.50 -25.28
CA ASP A 97 -6.12 -8.10 -24.10
C ASP A 97 -7.04 -7.59 -22.99
N LEU A 98 -8.02 -6.74 -23.35
CA LEU A 98 -9.02 -6.24 -22.40
C LEU A 98 -9.90 -7.37 -21.86
N GLY A 99 -10.28 -8.33 -22.71
CA GLY A 99 -11.02 -9.52 -22.31
C GLY A 99 -10.25 -10.40 -21.34
N TRP A 100 -8.94 -10.56 -21.55
CA TRP A 100 -8.07 -11.33 -20.68
C TRP A 100 -7.89 -10.69 -19.30
N ILE A 101 -7.67 -9.36 -19.27
CA ILE A 101 -7.62 -8.57 -18.03
C ILE A 101 -8.93 -8.69 -17.26
N ALA A 102 -10.06 -8.56 -17.95
CA ALA A 102 -11.39 -8.70 -17.36
C ALA A 102 -11.60 -10.10 -16.77
N ALA A 103 -11.25 -11.15 -17.53
CA ALA A 103 -11.43 -12.53 -17.13
C ALA A 103 -10.57 -12.90 -15.92
N ARG A 104 -9.28 -12.59 -15.96
CA ARG A 104 -8.34 -12.86 -14.85
C ARG A 104 -8.81 -12.16 -13.58
N ARG A 105 -9.19 -10.88 -13.68
CA ARG A 105 -9.67 -10.11 -12.53
C ARG A 105 -11.02 -10.59 -12.01
N ALA A 106 -11.97 -10.90 -12.88
CA ALA A 106 -13.27 -11.41 -12.47
C ALA A 106 -13.15 -12.75 -11.75
N VAL A 107 -12.34 -13.67 -12.27
CA VAL A 107 -12.14 -14.99 -11.65
C VAL A 107 -11.42 -14.87 -10.31
N PHE A 108 -10.35 -14.08 -10.25
CA PHE A 108 -9.63 -13.83 -9.00
C PHE A 108 -10.56 -13.21 -7.94
N GLN A 109 -11.27 -12.12 -8.29
CA GLN A 109 -12.19 -11.45 -7.36
C GLN A 109 -13.33 -12.36 -6.91
N THR A 110 -13.88 -13.19 -7.80
CA THR A 110 -14.98 -14.10 -7.43
C THR A 110 -14.48 -15.22 -6.52
N LEU A 111 -13.32 -15.81 -6.79
CA LEU A 111 -12.77 -16.90 -5.99
C LEU A 111 -12.27 -16.43 -4.63
N ALA A 112 -11.45 -15.38 -4.60
CA ALA A 112 -10.84 -14.84 -3.39
C ALA A 112 -11.87 -14.18 -2.48
N SER A 113 -12.80 -13.39 -3.05
CA SER A 113 -13.69 -12.53 -2.26
C SER A 113 -15.07 -13.13 -1.99
N LEU A 114 -15.46 -14.25 -2.64
CA LEU A 114 -16.80 -14.83 -2.44
C LEU A 114 -16.82 -16.33 -2.26
N VAL A 115 -16.19 -17.09 -3.16
CA VAL A 115 -16.41 -18.56 -3.17
C VAL A 115 -15.72 -19.21 -1.98
N LEU A 116 -14.44 -18.91 -1.74
CA LEU A 116 -13.67 -19.57 -0.69
C LEU A 116 -14.07 -19.14 0.73
N PRO A 117 -14.31 -17.84 1.00
CA PRO A 117 -14.86 -17.43 2.28
C PRO A 117 -16.23 -18.06 2.57
N ALA A 118 -17.15 -18.02 1.61
CA ALA A 118 -18.50 -18.56 1.81
C ALA A 118 -18.49 -20.08 2.04
N VAL A 119 -17.70 -20.85 1.27
CA VAL A 119 -17.57 -22.30 1.46
C VAL A 119 -16.97 -22.62 2.83
N THR A 120 -15.99 -21.84 3.27
CA THR A 120 -15.33 -22.05 4.56
C THR A 120 -16.28 -21.77 5.71
N ILE A 121 -16.98 -20.63 5.69
CA ILE A 121 -17.94 -20.24 6.73
C ILE A 121 -19.11 -21.23 6.75
N HIS A 122 -19.63 -21.63 5.58
CA HIS A 122 -20.66 -22.65 5.48
C HIS A 122 -20.22 -23.97 6.13
N SER A 123 -18.98 -24.40 5.87
CA SER A 123 -18.41 -25.62 6.44
C SER A 123 -18.25 -25.51 7.96
N VAL A 124 -17.71 -24.39 8.47
CA VAL A 124 -17.56 -24.14 9.91
C VAL A 124 -18.92 -24.15 10.61
N VAL A 125 -19.93 -23.46 10.06
CA VAL A 125 -21.29 -23.43 10.64
C VAL A 125 -21.91 -24.83 10.61
N LYS A 126 -21.79 -25.56 9.50
CA LYS A 126 -22.37 -26.90 9.35
C LYS A 126 -21.76 -27.93 10.29
N TYR A 127 -20.43 -27.94 10.44
CA TYR A 127 -19.74 -28.91 11.31
C TYR A 127 -19.76 -28.52 12.79
N SER A 128 -19.91 -27.23 13.11
CA SER A 128 -20.07 -26.79 14.50
C SER A 128 -21.50 -26.94 15.03
N ALA A 129 -22.52 -26.92 14.17
CA ALA A 129 -23.93 -27.05 14.56
C ALA A 129 -24.26 -28.26 15.46
N PRO A 130 -23.78 -29.48 15.20
CA PRO A 130 -24.05 -30.64 16.06
C PRO A 130 -23.42 -30.53 17.46
N LEU A 131 -22.29 -29.82 17.58
CA LEU A 131 -21.58 -29.63 18.85
C LEU A 131 -22.36 -28.69 19.78
N PHE A 132 -22.92 -27.61 19.22
CA PHE A 132 -23.73 -26.65 19.97
C PHE A 132 -25.18 -27.12 20.21
N ALA A 133 -25.68 -28.08 19.43
CA ALA A 133 -27.04 -28.63 19.56
C ALA A 133 -27.29 -29.33 20.91
N ARG A 134 -26.23 -29.83 21.56
CA ARG A 134 -26.32 -30.55 22.85
C ARG A 134 -26.17 -29.64 24.08
N HIS A 135 -25.98 -28.35 23.89
CA HIS A 135 -25.75 -27.42 24.99
C HIS A 135 -27.06 -27.07 25.74
N ALA A 136 -26.97 -26.88 27.06
CA ALA A 136 -28.15 -26.66 27.90
C ALA A 136 -28.87 -25.33 27.59
N SER A 137 -28.11 -24.28 27.27
CA SER A 137 -28.67 -22.95 26.96
C SER A 137 -29.28 -22.87 25.56
N LYS A 138 -30.51 -22.33 25.47
CA LYS A 138 -31.21 -22.05 24.21
C LYS A 138 -30.46 -21.04 23.33
N HIS A 139 -29.82 -20.04 23.95
CA HIS A 139 -29.07 -19.00 23.24
C HIS A 139 -27.80 -19.57 22.59
N VAL A 140 -27.05 -20.40 23.32
CA VAL A 140 -25.81 -21.01 22.80
C VAL A 140 -26.11 -22.00 21.67
N ARG A 141 -27.22 -22.74 21.76
CA ARG A 141 -27.66 -23.65 20.69
C ARG A 141 -28.11 -22.90 19.42
N ALA A 142 -28.71 -21.72 19.56
CA ALA A 142 -29.19 -20.93 18.44
C ALA A 142 -28.09 -20.08 17.77
N PHE A 143 -27.21 -19.45 18.56
CA PHE A 143 -26.19 -18.51 18.07
C PHE A 143 -24.77 -19.11 17.99
N GLY A 144 -24.50 -20.23 18.67
CA GLY A 144 -23.17 -20.83 18.74
C GLY A 144 -22.55 -21.12 17.37
N PRO A 145 -23.26 -21.78 16.44
CA PRO A 145 -22.72 -22.08 15.11
C PRO A 145 -22.44 -20.82 14.28
N THR A 146 -23.33 -19.83 14.35
CA THR A 146 -23.16 -18.53 13.68
C THR A 146 -21.97 -17.76 14.22
N LEU A 147 -21.78 -17.74 15.55
CA LEU A 147 -20.65 -17.07 16.17
C LEU A 147 -19.32 -17.76 15.82
N ALA A 148 -19.31 -19.10 15.74
CA ALA A 148 -18.14 -19.85 15.29
C ALA A 148 -17.77 -19.54 13.82
N GLY A 149 -18.76 -19.43 12.93
CA GLY A 149 -18.54 -19.01 11.54
C GLY A 149 -17.99 -17.58 11.43
N LEU A 150 -18.52 -16.64 12.22
CA LEU A 150 -18.06 -15.24 12.21
C LEU A 150 -16.63 -15.10 12.77
N LEU A 151 -16.27 -15.88 13.79
CA LEU A 151 -14.92 -15.90 14.35
C LEU A 151 -13.87 -16.51 13.40
N ALA A 152 -14.29 -17.25 12.38
CA ALA A 152 -13.39 -17.76 11.35
C ALA A 152 -12.96 -16.68 10.35
N VAL A 153 -13.77 -15.62 10.16
CA VAL A 153 -13.55 -14.57 9.15
C VAL A 153 -12.16 -13.91 9.24
N PRO A 154 -11.64 -13.51 10.43
CA PRO A 154 -10.31 -12.91 10.53
C PRO A 154 -9.15 -13.83 10.15
N LEU A 155 -9.38 -15.15 10.11
CA LEU A 155 -8.36 -16.16 9.83
C LEU A 155 -8.32 -16.53 8.33
N LEU A 156 -9.37 -16.22 7.56
CA LEU A 156 -9.49 -16.60 6.15
C LEU A 156 -8.38 -16.01 5.26
N PRO A 157 -8.00 -14.72 5.38
CA PRO A 157 -6.97 -14.13 4.52
C PRO A 157 -5.61 -14.84 4.65
N ILE A 158 -5.25 -15.21 5.89
CA ILE A 158 -3.98 -15.88 6.20
C ILE A 158 -3.96 -17.31 5.63
N MET A 159 -5.12 -17.97 5.60
CA MET A 159 -5.23 -19.37 5.19
C MET A 159 -5.31 -19.56 3.67
N PHE A 160 -5.89 -18.60 2.95
CA PHE A 160 -6.28 -18.81 1.55
C PHE A 160 -5.68 -17.82 0.55
N ASP A 161 -5.26 -16.61 0.93
CA ASP A 161 -4.87 -15.60 -0.06
C ASP A 161 -3.68 -16.07 -0.95
N HIS A 162 -2.60 -16.56 -0.33
CA HIS A 162 -1.38 -16.98 -1.03
C HIS A 162 -1.51 -18.29 -1.86
N PRO A 163 -2.14 -19.38 -1.38
CA PRO A 163 -2.30 -20.59 -2.19
C PRO A 163 -3.27 -20.41 -3.36
N VAL A 164 -4.27 -19.53 -3.22
CA VAL A 164 -5.26 -19.28 -4.26
C VAL A 164 -4.67 -18.45 -5.39
N GLU A 165 -3.88 -17.43 -5.06
CA GLU A 165 -3.11 -16.65 -6.02
C GLU A 165 -2.27 -17.55 -6.93
N HIS A 166 -1.44 -18.41 -6.34
CA HIS A 166 -0.65 -19.38 -7.10
C HIS A 166 -1.49 -20.36 -7.94
N ALA A 167 -2.62 -20.81 -7.43
CA ALA A 167 -3.50 -21.72 -8.16
C ALA A 167 -4.15 -21.04 -9.38
N VAL A 168 -4.61 -19.81 -9.22
CA VAL A 168 -5.22 -19.02 -10.30
C VAL A 168 -4.15 -18.73 -11.37
N ASP A 169 -2.99 -18.24 -10.98
CA ASP A 169 -1.94 -17.88 -11.93
C ASP A 169 -1.45 -19.10 -12.71
N THR A 170 -1.22 -20.23 -12.04
CA THR A 170 -0.78 -21.47 -12.70
C THR A 170 -1.79 -21.95 -13.75
N VAL A 171 -3.09 -21.87 -13.45
CA VAL A 171 -4.16 -22.31 -14.36
C VAL A 171 -4.29 -21.35 -15.55
N PHE A 172 -4.25 -20.04 -15.30
CA PHE A 172 -4.34 -19.04 -16.36
C PHE A 172 -3.12 -19.07 -17.28
N ASP A 173 -1.91 -19.22 -16.73
CA ASP A 173 -0.68 -19.35 -17.51
C ASP A 173 -0.66 -20.62 -18.38
N GLU A 174 -1.22 -21.73 -17.87
CA GLU A 174 -1.39 -22.96 -18.65
C GLU A 174 -2.39 -22.78 -19.81
N ILE A 175 -3.49 -22.05 -19.59
CA ILE A 175 -4.48 -21.74 -20.62
C ILE A 175 -3.89 -20.80 -21.67
N GLU A 176 -3.19 -19.75 -21.24
CA GLU A 176 -2.52 -18.78 -22.10
C GLU A 176 -1.47 -19.48 -23.00
N TYR A 177 -0.68 -20.38 -22.41
CA TYR A 177 0.25 -21.22 -23.15
C TYR A 177 -0.44 -22.09 -24.20
N ARG A 178 -1.56 -22.74 -23.85
CA ARG A 178 -2.30 -23.59 -24.78
C ARG A 178 -2.88 -22.80 -25.94
N LEU A 179 -3.47 -21.64 -25.68
CA LEU A 179 -3.99 -20.75 -26.72
C LEU A 179 -2.89 -20.19 -27.62
N ALA A 180 -1.76 -19.77 -27.04
CA ALA A 180 -0.60 -19.30 -27.80
C ALA A 180 0.01 -20.42 -28.67
N SER A 181 0.04 -21.66 -28.16
CA SER A 181 0.50 -22.82 -28.93
C SER A 181 -0.44 -23.21 -30.07
N LEU A 182 -1.76 -23.02 -29.90
CA LEU A 182 -2.76 -23.23 -30.95
C LEU A 182 -2.73 -22.14 -32.03
N MET A 183 -2.35 -20.91 -31.66
CA MET A 183 -2.15 -19.81 -32.61
C MET A 183 -0.80 -19.86 -33.36
N GLY A 184 -0.02 -20.95 -33.20
CA GLY A 184 1.20 -21.20 -33.98
C GLY A 184 2.42 -20.35 -33.58
N ASN A 185 2.41 -19.74 -32.40
CA ASN A 185 3.52 -18.91 -31.95
C ASN A 185 4.63 -19.78 -31.31
N THR A 186 5.74 -19.96 -32.03
CA THR A 186 6.88 -20.82 -31.63
C THR A 186 7.59 -20.33 -30.35
N ASP A 187 7.33 -19.10 -29.90
CA ASP A 187 7.91 -18.50 -28.69
C ASP A 187 7.06 -18.67 -27.42
N ALA A 188 5.88 -19.29 -27.50
CA ALA A 188 4.96 -19.45 -26.36
C ALA A 188 5.58 -20.20 -25.16
N LYS A 189 6.49 -21.14 -25.43
CA LYS A 189 7.21 -21.90 -24.39
C LYS A 189 8.25 -21.05 -23.67
N LYS A 190 8.93 -20.14 -24.38
CA LYS A 190 9.87 -19.18 -23.77
C LYS A 190 9.15 -18.16 -22.89
N VAL A 191 7.99 -17.66 -23.32
CA VAL A 191 7.18 -16.71 -22.54
C VAL A 191 6.64 -17.36 -21.27
N LYS A 192 6.18 -18.62 -21.33
CA LYS A 192 5.75 -19.37 -20.15
C LYS A 192 6.87 -19.62 -19.15
N ASP A 193 8.06 -20.03 -19.64
CA ASP A 193 9.22 -20.27 -18.78
C ASP A 193 9.76 -18.95 -18.20
N MET A 194 9.70 -17.84 -18.95
CA MET A 194 9.99 -16.49 -18.43
C MET A 194 8.99 -16.04 -17.38
N ASN A 195 7.67 -16.17 -17.61
CA ASN A 195 6.63 -15.80 -16.65
C ASN A 195 6.72 -16.62 -15.36
N LYS A 196 7.12 -17.89 -15.45
CA LYS A 196 7.35 -18.74 -14.29
C LYS A 196 8.60 -18.32 -13.50
N LEU A 197 9.68 -17.92 -14.18
CA LEU A 197 10.89 -17.38 -13.55
C LEU A 197 10.68 -15.98 -12.95
N THR A 198 9.81 -15.15 -13.54
CA THR A 198 9.43 -13.85 -12.96
C THR A 198 8.44 -14.01 -11.81
N ASN A 199 7.51 -14.98 -11.87
CA ASN A 199 6.57 -15.28 -10.77
C ASN A 199 7.24 -15.90 -9.53
N GLU A 200 8.34 -16.63 -9.68
CA GLU A 200 9.15 -17.10 -8.54
C GLU A 200 9.93 -15.97 -7.84
N TYR A 201 10.09 -14.81 -8.50
CA TYR A 201 10.76 -13.62 -7.96
C TYR A 201 9.79 -12.52 -7.48
N SER A 202 8.49 -12.65 -7.75
CA SER A 202 7.47 -11.64 -7.45
C SER A 202 6.59 -11.98 -6.24
N VAL A 203 7.19 -12.45 -5.14
CA VAL A 203 6.74 -12.00 -3.81
C VAL A 203 7.61 -10.80 -3.43
N SER A 204 7.41 -9.68 -4.10
CA SER A 204 7.82 -8.33 -3.68
C SER A 204 7.33 -7.34 -4.73
N SER A 205 6.32 -6.56 -4.35
CA SER A 205 6.03 -5.20 -4.81
C SER A 205 6.47 -4.82 -6.23
N VAL A 206 5.47 -4.68 -7.11
CA VAL A 206 5.39 -3.73 -8.23
C VAL A 206 6.62 -2.82 -8.40
N THR A 207 7.36 -3.01 -9.49
CA THR A 207 7.92 -1.88 -10.23
C THR A 207 8.06 -2.26 -11.70
N GLU A 208 7.19 -1.69 -12.53
CA GLU A 208 7.42 -1.57 -13.97
C GLU A 208 8.59 -0.62 -14.22
N SER A 209 9.56 -1.07 -14.99
CA SER A 209 10.35 -0.27 -15.93
C SER A 209 11.09 -1.25 -16.83
N GLU A 210 11.19 -1.13 -18.15
CA GLU A 210 10.81 -0.11 -19.12
C GLU A 210 11.18 -0.68 -20.50
N SER A 211 10.63 -0.14 -21.60
CA SER A 211 11.36 -0.15 -22.87
C SER A 211 11.16 1.15 -23.65
N SER A 212 12.16 2.03 -23.66
CA SER A 212 13.09 2.15 -24.80
C SER A 212 13.75 3.54 -24.90
N SER A 213 15.08 3.48 -25.11
CA SER A 213 15.95 4.43 -25.83
C SER A 213 16.11 5.88 -25.33
N SER A 214 17.27 6.17 -24.73
CA SER A 214 18.08 7.38 -24.96
C SER A 214 19.48 7.25 -24.34
N PRO A 215 20.59 7.64 -25.02
CA PRO A 215 21.97 7.30 -24.63
C PRO A 215 22.63 8.27 -23.62
N LEU A 216 21.86 9.09 -22.91
CA LEU A 216 22.38 10.05 -21.91
C LEU A 216 21.99 9.72 -20.46
N PHE A 217 21.17 8.70 -20.24
CA PHE A 217 20.98 8.12 -18.92
C PHE A 217 22.15 7.18 -18.63
N ALA A 218 23.17 7.71 -17.95
CA ALA A 218 24.08 6.86 -17.20
C ALA A 218 23.22 5.86 -16.43
N LYS A 219 23.48 4.57 -16.65
CA LYS A 219 22.82 3.42 -16.07
C LYS A 219 22.70 3.63 -14.55
N LEU A 220 21.54 4.10 -14.08
CA LEU A 220 21.25 4.41 -12.68
C LEU A 220 20.58 3.17 -12.07
N ALA A 221 21.35 2.31 -11.41
CA ALA A 221 20.73 1.21 -10.67
C ALA A 221 20.21 1.73 -9.33
N VAL A 222 18.89 1.88 -9.26
CA VAL A 222 18.18 2.25 -8.04
C VAL A 222 18.25 1.07 -7.06
N LEU A 223 18.78 1.29 -5.86
CA LEU A 223 18.76 0.29 -4.77
C LEU A 223 17.37 0.21 -4.14
N GLY A 224 16.70 1.36 -3.95
CA GLY A 224 15.35 1.40 -3.39
C GLY A 224 14.82 2.82 -3.15
N LEU A 225 13.52 2.90 -2.93
CA LEU A 225 12.78 4.13 -2.62
C LEU A 225 12.13 3.99 -1.25
N GLY A 226 12.25 5.02 -0.42
CA GLY A 226 11.58 5.08 0.87
C GLY A 226 10.81 6.38 1.04
N VAL A 227 9.60 6.25 1.58
CA VAL A 227 8.71 7.39 1.86
C VAL A 227 8.24 7.32 3.30
N ASP A 228 8.20 8.48 3.95
CA ASP A 228 7.70 8.59 5.32
C ASP A 228 6.89 9.88 5.55
N LEU A 229 5.98 9.84 6.52
CA LEU A 229 5.08 10.94 6.90
C LEU A 229 4.95 11.01 8.43
N VAL A 230 5.07 12.21 8.97
CA VAL A 230 5.03 12.46 10.41
C VAL A 230 4.02 13.54 10.74
N TYR A 231 3.27 13.32 11.83
CA TYR A 231 2.34 14.28 12.41
C TYR A 231 2.97 14.97 13.63
N LEU A 232 3.13 16.29 13.58
CA LEU A 232 3.88 17.07 14.58
C LEU A 232 3.33 16.96 16.03
N PRO A 233 2.01 17.04 16.28
CA PRO A 233 1.48 16.94 17.64
C PRO A 233 1.81 15.63 18.36
N ARG A 234 2.03 14.55 17.61
CA ARG A 234 2.47 13.26 18.16
C ARG A 234 3.94 13.29 18.61
N LEU A 235 4.79 14.05 17.92
CA LEU A 235 6.19 14.24 18.31
C LEU A 235 6.34 15.13 19.54
N ARG A 236 5.42 16.08 19.79
CA ARG A 236 5.43 16.94 20.99
C ARG A 236 5.44 16.14 22.29
N GLN A 237 4.83 14.96 22.28
CA GLN A 237 4.68 14.11 23.46
C GLN A 237 5.93 13.25 23.74
N LEU A 238 6.95 13.30 22.87
CA LEU A 238 8.08 12.38 22.88
C LEU A 238 9.40 13.12 23.07
N HIS A 239 10.17 12.75 24.10
CA HIS A 239 11.52 13.24 24.36
C HIS A 239 12.55 12.55 23.43
N LEU A 240 12.43 12.82 22.12
CA LEU A 240 13.12 12.05 21.08
C LEU A 240 14.49 12.61 20.65
N ALA A 241 14.80 13.87 20.97
CA ALA A 241 15.97 14.57 20.42
C ALA A 241 17.30 13.83 20.65
N ARG A 242 17.49 13.17 21.80
CA ARG A 242 18.71 12.43 22.13
C ARG A 242 18.87 11.08 21.43
N ARG A 243 17.80 10.50 20.89
CA ARG A 243 17.82 9.18 20.25
C ARG A 243 17.75 9.24 18.72
N ILE A 244 17.26 10.36 18.18
CA ILE A 244 17.10 10.54 16.73
C ILE A 244 18.36 11.10 16.08
N LEU A 245 18.94 12.15 16.66
CA LEU A 245 19.94 12.97 15.97
C LEU A 245 21.30 12.25 15.86
N ALA A 246 21.92 12.37 14.69
CA ALA A 246 23.31 11.97 14.49
C ALA A 246 24.24 12.92 15.26
N PRO A 247 25.50 12.54 15.56
CA PRO A 247 26.42 13.38 16.34
C PRO A 247 26.58 14.80 15.78
N SER A 248 26.70 14.97 14.45
CA SER A 248 26.80 16.30 13.84
C SER A 248 25.52 17.13 14.03
N GLU A 249 24.36 16.50 13.81
CA GLU A 249 23.05 17.13 13.92
C GLU A 249 22.77 17.52 15.37
N ALA A 250 23.20 16.71 16.33
CA ALA A 250 23.06 16.98 17.75
C ALA A 250 23.88 18.21 18.17
N MET A 251 25.12 18.35 17.67
CA MET A 251 25.94 19.54 17.91
C MET A 251 25.31 20.79 17.28
N HIS A 252 24.81 20.67 16.05
CA HIS A 252 24.10 21.77 15.38
C HIS A 252 22.81 22.16 16.12
N PHE A 253 21.99 21.17 16.50
CA PHE A 253 20.76 21.40 17.23
C PHE A 253 20.99 22.05 18.59
N GLN A 254 22.03 21.66 19.33
CA GLN A 254 22.38 22.32 20.60
C GLN A 254 22.75 23.80 20.42
N THR A 255 23.31 24.15 19.26
CA THR A 255 23.70 25.53 18.96
C THR A 255 22.50 26.39 18.56
N VAL A 256 21.57 25.84 17.78
CA VAL A 256 20.44 26.62 17.20
C VAL A 256 19.16 26.52 18.04
N SER A 257 18.95 25.43 18.78
CA SER A 257 17.76 25.21 19.62
C SER A 257 17.49 26.33 20.64
N PRO A 258 18.49 26.93 21.32
CA PRO A 258 18.24 28.02 22.28
C PRO A 258 17.65 29.28 21.62
N THR A 259 17.86 29.45 20.32
CA THR A 259 17.41 30.62 19.54
C THR A 259 16.12 30.37 18.75
N MET A 260 15.60 29.15 18.74
CA MET A 260 14.43 28.75 17.94
C MET A 260 13.16 28.70 18.79
N ALA A 261 12.01 29.01 18.16
CA ALA A 261 10.72 28.73 18.77
C ALA A 261 10.54 27.21 18.98
N GLN A 262 9.69 26.84 19.94
CA GLN A 262 9.43 25.43 20.26
C GLN A 262 8.89 24.66 19.04
N ASP A 263 8.03 25.28 18.24
CA ASP A 263 7.48 24.68 17.03
C ASP A 263 8.53 24.50 15.93
N ASP A 264 9.49 25.41 15.82
CA ASP A 264 10.61 25.27 14.88
C ASP A 264 11.56 24.16 15.33
N CYS A 265 11.79 24.00 16.63
CA CYS A 265 12.54 22.86 17.17
C CYS A 265 11.84 21.53 16.86
N LEU A 266 10.51 21.49 16.97
CA LEU A 266 9.72 20.31 16.65
C LEU A 266 9.75 20.00 15.15
N ARG A 267 9.59 21.00 14.29
CA ARG A 267 9.75 20.88 12.83
C ARG A 267 11.15 20.40 12.48
N PHE A 268 12.17 20.94 13.16
CA PHE A 268 13.54 20.50 12.98
C PHE A 268 13.66 19.00 13.21
N LEU A 269 13.20 18.51 14.36
CA LEU A 269 13.26 17.09 14.71
C LEU A 269 12.40 16.23 13.79
N ALA A 270 11.19 16.69 13.44
CA ALA A 270 10.27 15.99 12.57
C ALA A 270 10.89 15.74 11.19
N THR A 271 11.46 16.77 10.56
CA THR A 271 12.15 16.64 9.27
C THR A 271 13.25 15.59 9.31
N ARG A 272 14.08 15.56 10.36
CA ARG A 272 15.18 14.60 10.45
C ARG A 272 14.66 13.19 10.68
N TRP A 273 13.65 13.04 11.54
CA TRP A 273 12.99 11.74 11.74
C TRP A 273 12.43 11.19 10.43
N THR A 274 11.60 11.97 9.73
CA THR A 274 10.97 11.55 8.47
C THR A 274 12.02 11.18 7.42
N CYS A 275 13.10 11.97 7.29
CA CYS A 275 14.19 11.64 6.36
C CYS A 275 14.90 10.34 6.74
N LYS A 276 15.15 10.10 8.02
CA LYS A 276 15.85 8.91 8.50
C LYS A 276 15.00 7.65 8.30
N GLU A 277 13.71 7.72 8.60
CA GLU A 277 12.76 6.63 8.35
C GLU A 277 12.63 6.34 6.84
N ALA A 278 12.51 7.38 6.01
CA ALA A 278 12.51 7.22 4.56
C ALA A 278 13.82 6.61 4.05
N THR A 279 14.97 7.04 4.56
CA THR A 279 16.28 6.46 4.22
C THR A 279 16.35 4.99 4.61
N TYR A 280 15.93 4.65 5.84
CA TYR A 280 15.92 3.28 6.32
C TYR A 280 15.06 2.37 5.43
N LYS A 281 13.86 2.82 5.06
CA LYS A 281 12.96 2.10 4.14
C LYS A 281 13.57 1.92 2.75
N ALA A 282 14.34 2.89 2.26
CA ALA A 282 14.97 2.82 0.94
C ALA A 282 16.11 1.78 0.85
N VAL A 283 16.74 1.43 1.98
CA VAL A 283 17.93 0.56 2.00
C VAL A 283 17.73 -0.77 2.72
N TYR A 284 16.70 -0.90 3.57
CA TYR A 284 16.38 -2.17 4.22
C TYR A 284 15.76 -3.14 3.19
N PRO A 285 16.15 -4.44 3.17
CA PRO A 285 17.01 -5.17 4.11
C PRO A 285 18.51 -5.20 3.74
N HIS A 286 18.90 -4.56 2.64
CA HIS A 286 20.28 -4.56 2.14
C HIS A 286 21.28 -3.92 3.10
N LEU A 287 20.83 -2.89 3.84
CA LEU A 287 21.63 -2.18 4.83
C LEU A 287 20.80 -1.93 6.09
N ALA A 288 21.27 -2.42 7.23
CA ALA A 288 20.63 -2.22 8.53
C ALA A 288 21.25 -0.99 9.22
N LEU A 289 20.61 0.17 9.05
CA LEU A 289 21.05 1.44 9.66
C LEU A 289 20.34 1.72 10.99
N ARG A 290 21.03 2.40 11.90
CA ARG A 290 20.39 3.06 13.05
C ARG A 290 20.12 4.53 12.71
N ALA A 291 19.13 5.13 13.36
CA ALA A 291 18.81 6.55 13.17
C ALA A 291 20.02 7.49 13.41
N THR A 292 20.92 7.13 14.33
CA THR A 292 22.14 7.87 14.64
C THR A 292 23.21 7.82 13.54
N ASP A 293 23.06 6.92 12.58
CA ASP A 293 24.05 6.67 11.53
C ASP A 293 23.77 7.53 10.30
N ILE A 294 22.55 8.06 10.22
CA ILE A 294 22.05 8.84 9.10
C ILE A 294 22.01 10.29 9.56
N ALA A 295 22.70 11.17 8.86
CA ALA A 295 22.68 12.61 9.10
C ALA A 295 22.12 13.35 7.88
N VAL A 296 21.25 14.31 8.15
CA VAL A 296 20.62 15.15 7.13
C VAL A 296 21.30 16.51 7.15
N HIS A 297 22.08 16.77 6.11
CA HIS A 297 22.78 18.02 5.89
C HIS A 297 22.01 18.93 4.94
N LYS A 298 22.22 20.24 5.09
CA LYS A 298 21.71 21.26 4.18
C LYS A 298 22.83 22.25 3.90
N ASP A 299 23.66 21.93 2.91
CA ASP A 299 24.85 22.72 2.56
C ASP A 299 24.48 23.92 1.69
N GLY A 300 23.87 24.96 2.28
CA GLY A 300 23.64 26.28 1.64
C GLY A 300 22.73 26.30 0.38
N GLY A 301 22.46 25.15 -0.23
CA GLY A 301 21.54 24.95 -1.34
C GLY A 301 20.12 24.63 -0.88
N ALA A 302 19.19 24.66 -1.84
CA ALA A 302 17.77 24.39 -1.57
C ALA A 302 17.48 22.92 -1.20
N LYS A 303 18.35 21.97 -1.57
CA LYS A 303 18.09 20.52 -1.47
C LYS A 303 18.74 19.89 -0.22
N PRO A 304 18.02 19.08 0.57
CA PRO A 304 18.60 18.30 1.66
C PRO A 304 19.44 17.13 1.12
N THR A 305 20.57 16.86 1.76
CA THR A 305 21.46 15.74 1.42
C THR A 305 21.59 14.81 2.61
N ILE A 306 21.56 13.50 2.35
CA ILE A 306 21.72 12.47 3.38
C ILE A 306 23.15 11.95 3.33
N VAL A 307 23.80 11.90 4.49
CA VAL A 307 25.16 11.41 4.68
C VAL A 307 25.15 10.37 5.78
N LEU A 308 25.94 9.30 5.62
CA LEU A 308 26.09 8.27 6.64
C LEU A 308 27.33 8.57 7.50
N GLU A 309 27.13 8.78 8.81
CA GLU A 309 28.12 9.38 9.73
C GLU A 309 29.01 8.41 10.48
N ARG A 310 29.13 7.14 10.05
CA ARG A 310 30.10 6.22 10.66
C ARG A 310 31.38 6.10 9.84
N PRO A 311 32.51 6.63 10.35
CA PRO A 311 33.85 6.42 9.80
C PRO A 311 34.56 5.14 10.31
N THR A 312 33.99 4.34 11.22
CA THR A 312 34.72 3.24 11.90
C THR A 312 33.99 1.92 12.08
N GLN A 313 32.79 1.73 11.53
CA GLN A 313 32.03 0.49 11.73
C GLN A 313 31.76 -0.22 10.41
N GLN A 314 31.98 -1.54 10.40
CA GLN A 314 31.52 -2.41 9.34
C GLN A 314 30.00 -2.28 9.25
N TYR A 315 29.48 -1.93 8.07
CA TYR A 315 28.05 -1.89 7.84
C TYR A 315 27.56 -3.30 7.55
N HIS A 316 26.39 -3.64 8.10
CA HIS A 316 25.82 -4.97 7.94
C HIS A 316 24.45 -4.90 7.26
N SER A 317 24.16 -5.89 6.43
CA SER A 317 22.80 -6.19 5.97
C SER A 317 21.95 -6.72 7.13
N ALA A 318 20.62 -6.73 6.98
CA ALA A 318 19.74 -7.45 7.90
C ALA A 318 20.12 -8.94 8.07
N SER A 319 20.78 -9.53 7.07
CA SER A 319 21.31 -10.90 7.09
C SER A 319 22.67 -11.06 7.79
N GLY A 320 23.26 -9.97 8.31
CA GLY A 320 24.57 -9.96 8.98
C GLY A 320 25.79 -9.87 8.06
N ARG A 321 25.60 -9.92 6.73
CA ARG A 321 26.69 -9.77 5.74
C ARG A 321 27.33 -8.38 5.83
N ASN A 322 28.65 -8.30 5.72
CA ASN A 322 29.36 -7.03 5.61
C ASN A 322 29.03 -6.39 4.23
N VAL A 323 28.59 -5.13 4.25
CA VAL A 323 28.16 -4.36 3.08
C VAL A 323 28.84 -2.98 3.02
N SER A 324 30.04 -2.85 3.60
CA SER A 324 30.78 -1.58 3.59
C SER A 324 31.10 -1.08 2.17
N ASP A 325 31.34 -1.99 1.22
CA ASP A 325 31.60 -1.64 -0.18
C ASP A 325 30.36 -1.04 -0.88
N LEU A 326 29.16 -1.55 -0.53
CA LEU A 326 27.90 -1.01 -1.01
C LEU A 326 27.70 0.42 -0.48
N VAL A 327 27.97 0.64 0.81
CA VAL A 327 27.84 1.96 1.45
C VAL A 327 28.75 3.01 0.81
N ALA A 328 29.97 2.65 0.43
CA ALA A 328 30.90 3.57 -0.22
C ALA A 328 30.41 4.07 -1.59
N ARG A 329 29.55 3.29 -2.27
CA ARG A 329 29.03 3.61 -3.61
C ARG A 329 27.63 4.22 -3.57
N LEU A 330 26.91 4.04 -2.47
CA LEU A 330 25.54 4.48 -2.32
C LEU A 330 25.40 6.00 -2.41
N ARG A 331 24.47 6.45 -3.24
CA ARG A 331 24.06 7.84 -3.35
C ARG A 331 22.63 8.00 -2.89
N PHE A 332 22.37 9.03 -2.09
CA PHE A 332 21.04 9.33 -1.58
C PHE A 332 20.51 10.63 -2.17
N HIS A 333 19.28 10.58 -2.67
CA HIS A 333 18.55 11.75 -3.13
C HIS A 333 17.34 11.95 -2.23
N ALA A 334 17.35 13.01 -1.43
CA ALA A 334 16.25 13.35 -0.54
C ALA A 334 15.40 14.49 -1.10
N SER A 335 14.10 14.40 -0.83
CA SER A 335 13.15 15.50 -0.95
C SER A 335 12.30 15.55 0.31
N VAL A 336 12.05 16.76 0.82
CA VAL A 336 11.27 16.98 2.03
C VAL A 336 10.24 18.05 1.73
N SER A 337 9.00 17.79 2.16
CA SER A 337 7.92 18.77 2.16
C SER A 337 7.30 18.84 3.55
N HIS A 338 6.86 20.02 3.94
CA HIS A 338 6.10 20.21 5.17
C HIS A 338 4.92 21.14 4.89
N ASP A 339 3.74 20.77 5.36
CA ASP A 339 2.53 21.59 5.25
C ASP A 339 1.68 21.42 6.51
N GLY A 340 1.24 22.53 7.08
CA GLY A 340 0.55 22.59 8.38
C GLY A 340 1.29 21.82 9.48
N ASP A 341 0.63 20.77 9.98
CA ASP A 341 1.10 19.88 11.06
C ASP A 341 1.76 18.58 10.56
N TYR A 342 2.10 18.50 9.28
CA TYR A 342 2.67 17.29 8.67
C TYR A 342 4.03 17.54 8.00
N VAL A 343 4.91 16.55 8.10
CA VAL A 343 6.19 16.50 7.37
C VAL A 343 6.30 15.19 6.61
N MET A 344 6.58 15.28 5.31
CA MET A 344 6.78 14.16 4.42
C MET A 344 8.20 14.19 3.85
N ALA A 345 8.84 13.02 3.76
CA ALA A 345 10.11 12.86 3.07
C ALA A 345 10.05 11.69 2.08
N SER A 346 10.74 11.86 0.96
CA SER A 346 11.00 10.81 -0.02
C SER A 346 12.50 10.73 -0.23
N VAL A 347 13.04 9.50 -0.18
CA VAL A 347 14.46 9.22 -0.32
C VAL A 347 14.66 8.12 -1.34
N LEU A 348 15.46 8.39 -2.35
CA LEU A 348 15.92 7.42 -3.34
C LEU A 348 17.37 7.05 -3.02
N ALA A 349 17.63 5.75 -2.87
CA ALA A 349 18.97 5.20 -2.75
C ALA A 349 19.40 4.60 -4.10
N GLU A 350 20.59 4.96 -4.54
CA GLU A 350 21.15 4.59 -5.85
C GLU A 350 22.50 3.89 -5.65
N ASP A 351 22.69 2.72 -6.27
CA ASP A 351 23.99 2.07 -6.45
C ASP A 351 24.41 2.20 -7.92
N PRO A 352 25.32 3.13 -8.27
CA PRO A 352 25.74 3.37 -9.66
C PRO A 352 26.38 2.17 -10.38
N SER A 353 26.75 1.12 -9.64
CA SER A 353 27.48 -0.03 -10.17
C SER A 353 26.64 -1.29 -10.38
N ALA A 354 25.38 -1.29 -9.90
CA ALA A 354 24.45 -2.40 -10.10
C ALA A 354 23.75 -2.36 -11.48
N ALA A 355 24.19 -1.45 -12.34
CA ALA A 355 23.51 -1.06 -13.56
C ALA A 355 23.95 -1.85 -14.79
#